data_AF-A0A480RAL7-F1
#
_entry.id   AF-A0A480RAL7-F1
#
_cell.length_a   1.000
_cell.length_b   1.000
_cell.length_c   1.000
_cell.angle_alpha   90.00
_cell.angle_beta   90.00
_cell.angle_gamma   90.00
#
_symmetry.space_group_name_H-M   'P 1'
#
loop_
_entity.id
_entity.type
_entity.pdbx_description
1 polymer ?
#
loop_
_entity_poly.entity_id
_entity_poly.type
_entity_poly.pdbx_seq_one_letter_code
_entity_poly.pdbx_strand_id
1 'polypeptide(L)'
;MAEPRWPVSIVFQKYYYGQNLENIYAYSSSSVNLLGLSTSLNSSLHSALNSSLLAGPPELTSGGSPAPEPPARDTAVLSLLIMLGTLWLSYTLYQFKKSPYLHPYMREILSDCALPISVLTFSLICSYGFREIKMGKFRYNPSESLFEMPEMHSLSLAAISSAMGLGFLLSLLFFIEQNLVAALANAPENRLVKGTAYHWDLLLIAIINTGLSLFGLPWIHAAYPHSPLHVRALALVEERVENGHIYETIVNVRETRLTTLGASILVGFSLLLLPFPLQWIPKPVLYGLFLYIALTSIDGNQLCARMALLLKDQTSYPPTHYIRRVPQRKIHYFTGLQVLQLLLLCAFGMSTLPYMKMIFPLIMIVMVPIRYNLLPRIIEAKYLDAMDAEH
;
A
#
# COMPACT_ATOMS: atom_id res chain seq x y z
N MET A 1 45.58 10.85 4.68
CA MET A 1 44.95 10.51 3.39
C MET A 1 43.45 10.52 3.63
N ALA A 2 42.80 11.66 3.42
CA ALA A 2 41.41 11.89 3.79
C ALA A 2 40.55 11.84 2.51
N GLU A 3 39.62 10.89 2.46
CA GLU A 3 38.64 10.81 1.38
C GLU A 3 37.59 11.93 1.51
N PRO A 4 37.20 12.61 0.42
CA PRO A 4 36.16 13.62 0.46
C PRO A 4 34.78 12.96 0.58
N ARG A 5 34.16 13.05 1.77
CA ARG A 5 32.75 12.66 1.97
C ARG A 5 31.84 13.70 1.32
N TRP A 6 31.05 13.28 0.34
CA TRP A 6 30.14 14.14 -0.41
C TRP A 6 29.01 14.70 0.48
N PRO A 7 28.66 16.00 0.37
CA PRO A 7 27.62 16.64 1.20
C PRO A 7 26.21 16.05 1.00
N VAL A 8 25.97 15.36 -0.12
CA VAL A 8 24.68 14.70 -0.43
C VAL A 8 24.35 13.58 0.55
N SER A 9 25.36 12.86 1.06
CA SER A 9 25.15 11.78 2.05
C SER A 9 24.65 12.33 3.39
N ILE A 10 25.12 13.52 3.80
CA ILE A 10 24.76 14.14 5.08
C ILE A 10 23.33 14.69 5.04
N VAL A 11 22.92 15.29 3.90
CA VAL A 11 21.54 15.79 3.72
C VAL A 11 20.52 14.65 3.71
N PHE A 12 20.82 13.56 2.99
CA PHE A 12 19.96 12.37 2.97
C PHE A 12 19.84 11.71 4.35
N GLN A 13 20.93 11.65 5.11
CA GLN A 13 20.95 11.03 6.43
C GLN A 13 20.25 11.89 7.49
N LYS A 14 20.28 13.22 7.36
CA LYS A 14 19.55 14.15 8.24
C LYS A 14 18.03 14.08 8.04
N TYR A 15 17.57 13.91 6.80
CA TYR A 15 16.12 13.86 6.50
C TYR A 15 15.49 12.46 6.66
N TYR A 16 16.24 11.37 6.42
CA TYR A 16 15.68 10.00 6.53
C TYR A 16 16.08 9.24 7.80
N TYR A 17 17.18 9.59 8.47
CA TYR A 17 17.69 8.91 9.68
C TYR A 17 17.82 9.83 10.91
N GLY A 18 17.28 11.05 10.82
CA GLY A 18 17.46 12.13 11.80
C GLY A 18 16.78 11.90 13.15
N GLN A 19 17.31 10.95 13.93
CA GLN A 19 17.28 10.96 15.41
C GLN A 19 18.21 9.90 16.03
N ASN A 20 18.64 8.87 15.29
CA ASN A 20 19.43 7.77 15.87
C ASN A 20 20.96 7.97 15.81
N LEU A 21 21.48 8.91 15.02
CA LEU A 21 22.92 8.99 14.77
C LEU A 21 23.68 9.88 15.78
N GLU A 22 23.05 10.87 16.41
CA GLU A 22 23.71 11.71 17.42
C GLU A 22 24.09 10.92 18.68
N ASN A 23 23.33 9.88 19.03
CA ASN A 23 23.65 9.01 20.17
C ASN A 23 24.82 8.05 19.92
N ILE A 24 25.13 7.72 18.65
CA ILE A 24 26.18 6.76 18.30
C ILE A 24 27.58 7.39 18.38
N TYR A 25 27.71 8.67 18.01
CA TYR A 25 29.01 9.37 18.10
C TYR A 25 29.42 9.71 19.53
N ALA A 26 28.48 9.78 20.47
CA ALA A 26 28.78 9.94 21.90
C ALA A 26 29.32 8.64 22.54
N TYR A 27 29.08 7.47 21.94
CA TYR A 27 29.43 6.16 22.51
C TYR A 27 30.78 5.60 22.04
N SER A 28 31.36 6.14 20.95
CA SER A 28 32.59 5.61 20.33
C SER A 28 33.90 6.02 21.04
N SER A 29 33.85 6.70 22.19
CA SER A 29 35.02 7.12 22.96
C SER A 29 35.41 6.17 24.11
N SER A 30 34.95 4.92 24.10
CA SER A 30 35.44 3.88 25.02
C SER A 30 35.89 2.62 24.28
N SER A 31 37.21 2.50 24.17
CA SER A 31 37.94 1.36 23.62
C SER A 31 37.78 0.12 24.51
N VAL A 32 37.35 -1.01 23.94
CA VAL A 32 37.58 -2.35 24.52
C VAL A 32 38.22 -3.25 23.45
N ASN A 33 39.41 -3.75 23.76
CA ASN A 33 40.25 -4.59 22.91
C ASN A 33 39.55 -5.92 22.54
N LEU A 34 39.44 -6.19 21.24
CA LEU A 34 38.87 -7.42 20.67
C LEU A 34 39.98 -8.30 20.10
N LEU A 35 40.66 -9.09 20.95
CA LEU A 35 41.59 -10.12 20.53
C LEU A 35 41.44 -11.34 21.45
N GLY A 36 40.62 -12.30 21.01
CA GLY A 36 40.48 -13.61 21.66
C GLY A 36 39.05 -14.06 21.87
N LEU A 37 38.38 -14.56 20.82
CA LEU A 37 37.25 -15.49 21.00
C LEU A 37 36.97 -16.32 19.74
N SER A 38 37.93 -17.16 19.35
CA SER A 38 37.71 -18.27 18.44
C SER A 38 37.81 -19.58 19.23
N THR A 39 36.66 -20.10 19.69
CA THR A 39 36.36 -21.52 20.03
C THR A 39 35.30 -21.62 21.15
N SER A 40 34.01 -21.39 20.84
CA SER A 40 32.88 -21.88 21.68
C SER A 40 31.49 -21.71 20.99
N LEU A 41 31.45 -21.72 19.66
CA LEU A 41 30.26 -21.29 18.90
C LEU A 41 29.11 -22.31 18.79
N ASN A 42 29.22 -23.53 19.30
CA ASN A 42 28.23 -24.58 18.96
C ASN A 42 27.28 -25.02 20.08
N SER A 43 27.38 -24.48 21.29
CA SER A 43 26.43 -24.80 22.39
C SER A 43 25.71 -23.59 22.99
N SER A 44 26.11 -22.36 22.65
CA SER A 44 25.48 -21.10 23.10
C SER A 44 24.44 -20.54 22.13
N LEU A 45 24.46 -20.95 20.85
CA LEU A 45 23.51 -20.49 19.84
C LEU A 45 22.08 -21.03 20.07
N HIS A 46 21.95 -22.27 20.54
CA HIS A 46 20.63 -22.86 20.82
C HIS A 46 20.00 -22.33 22.11
N SER A 47 20.79 -21.91 23.11
CA SER A 47 20.27 -21.22 24.30
C SER A 47 19.97 -19.74 24.03
N ALA A 48 20.74 -19.08 23.15
CA ALA A 48 20.50 -17.69 22.76
C ALA A 48 19.21 -17.52 21.92
N LEU A 49 18.94 -18.43 20.99
CA LEU A 49 17.74 -18.39 20.13
C LEU A 49 16.43 -18.62 20.89
N ASN A 50 16.43 -19.46 21.93
CA ASN A 50 15.25 -19.65 22.79
C ASN A 50 15.00 -18.47 23.74
N SER A 51 16.04 -17.69 24.09
CA SER A 51 15.90 -16.48 24.91
C SER A 51 15.53 -15.23 24.10
N SER A 52 15.78 -15.19 22.79
CA SER A 52 15.49 -14.03 21.93
C SER A 52 14.04 -13.94 21.44
N LEU A 53 13.23 -14.99 21.64
CA LEU A 53 11.81 -15.02 21.23
C LEU A 53 10.85 -14.52 22.34
N LEU A 54 11.35 -14.27 23.56
CA LEU A 54 10.56 -13.83 24.72
C LEU A 54 11.06 -12.54 25.40
N ALA A 55 12.12 -11.91 24.91
CA ALA A 55 12.66 -10.67 25.47
C ALA A 55 12.41 -9.47 24.54
N GLY A 56 11.53 -8.56 24.96
CA GLY A 56 11.44 -7.21 24.40
C GLY A 56 12.70 -6.38 24.71
N PRO A 57 12.91 -5.25 24.02
CA PRO A 57 14.16 -4.47 24.12
C PRO A 57 14.32 -3.83 25.52
N PRO A 58 15.55 -3.66 26.03
CA PRO A 58 15.79 -3.05 27.34
C PRO A 58 15.81 -1.52 27.22
N GLU A 59 14.98 -0.84 28.02
CA GLU A 59 15.06 0.61 28.23
C GLU A 59 16.10 0.95 29.31
N LEU A 60 16.93 1.96 29.03
CA LEU A 60 17.88 2.55 29.98
C LEU A 60 17.14 3.43 30.99
N THR A 61 17.42 3.21 32.28
CA THR A 61 16.95 4.03 33.40
C THR A 61 17.92 5.20 33.66
N SER A 62 17.39 6.42 33.77
CA SER A 62 18.05 7.55 34.44
C SER A 62 17.04 8.29 35.33
N GLY A 63 17.43 8.50 36.59
CA GLY A 63 16.52 8.75 37.71
C GLY A 63 15.76 10.07 37.71
N GLY A 64 14.56 9.96 38.32
CA GLY A 64 13.57 11.01 38.52
C GLY A 64 12.21 10.33 38.58
N SER A 65 11.78 9.91 39.78
CA SER A 65 10.68 8.98 40.05
C SER A 65 9.50 9.03 39.07
N PRO A 66 9.26 7.95 38.29
CA PRO A 66 7.96 7.64 37.72
C PRO A 66 7.36 6.39 38.38
N ALA A 67 6.05 6.40 38.60
CA ALA A 67 5.24 5.23 38.90
C ALA A 67 5.48 4.11 37.85
N PRO A 68 5.24 2.82 38.16
CA PRO A 68 5.63 1.73 37.27
C PRO A 68 4.92 1.90 35.92
N GLU A 69 5.68 2.00 34.82
CA GLU A 69 5.16 1.84 33.46
C GLU A 69 4.96 0.32 33.22
N PRO A 70 3.72 -0.15 33.14
CA PRO A 70 3.40 -1.17 32.16
C PRO A 70 2.20 -0.72 31.32
N PRO A 71 2.40 -0.35 30.04
CA PRO A 71 1.24 -0.31 29.14
C PRO A 71 1.50 -0.72 27.69
N ALA A 72 2.63 -1.35 27.34
CA ALA A 72 2.88 -1.76 25.95
C ALA A 72 1.96 -2.92 25.50
N ARG A 73 1.71 -3.90 26.39
CA ARG A 73 0.93 -5.11 26.06
C ARG A 73 -0.56 -4.80 25.92
N ASP A 74 -1.13 -4.03 26.83
CA ASP A 74 -2.56 -3.69 26.82
C ASP A 74 -2.90 -2.80 25.62
N THR A 75 -2.01 -1.86 25.29
CA THR A 75 -2.12 -1.04 24.08
C THR A 75 -2.01 -1.90 22.82
N ALA A 76 -1.08 -2.85 22.78
CA ALA A 76 -0.93 -3.75 21.64
C ALA A 76 -2.18 -4.64 21.44
N VAL A 77 -2.67 -5.28 22.50
CA VAL A 77 -3.87 -6.14 22.44
C VAL A 77 -5.10 -5.33 22.03
N LEU A 78 -5.32 -4.16 22.63
CA LEU A 78 -6.44 -3.31 22.26
C LEU A 78 -6.30 -2.79 20.82
N SER A 79 -5.08 -2.45 20.36
CA SER A 79 -4.86 -2.01 18.98
C SER A 79 -5.20 -3.11 17.97
N LEU A 80 -4.82 -4.36 18.26
CA LEU A 80 -5.14 -5.51 17.44
C LEU A 80 -6.65 -5.80 17.46
N LEU A 81 -7.30 -5.73 18.62
CA LEU A 81 -8.74 -5.94 18.76
C LEU A 81 -9.54 -4.89 17.97
N ILE A 82 -9.14 -3.62 18.04
CA ILE A 82 -9.79 -2.53 17.31
C ILE A 82 -9.54 -2.66 15.79
N MET A 83 -8.33 -3.03 15.38
CA MET A 83 -7.99 -3.26 13.97
C MET A 83 -8.82 -4.40 13.37
N LEU A 84 -8.81 -5.57 14.01
CA LEU A 84 -9.59 -6.74 13.56
C LEU A 84 -11.09 -6.52 13.72
N GLY A 85 -11.53 -5.81 14.77
CA GLY A 85 -12.92 -5.46 14.99
C GLY A 85 -13.47 -4.55 13.89
N THR A 86 -12.70 -3.52 13.51
CA THR A 86 -13.06 -2.63 12.39
C THR A 86 -13.21 -3.46 11.11
N LEU A 87 -12.22 -4.30 10.79
CA LEU A 87 -12.28 -5.20 9.62
C LEU A 87 -13.51 -6.11 9.65
N TRP A 88 -13.74 -6.79 10.77
CA TRP A 88 -14.85 -7.72 10.95
C TRP A 88 -16.20 -7.03 10.72
N LEU A 89 -16.39 -5.85 11.30
CA LEU A 89 -17.61 -5.08 11.13
C LEU A 89 -17.78 -4.57 9.70
N SER A 90 -16.74 -4.01 9.07
CA SER A 90 -16.81 -3.59 7.66
C SER A 90 -17.19 -4.76 6.75
N TYR A 91 -16.54 -5.91 6.92
CA TYR A 91 -16.79 -7.10 6.11
C TYR A 91 -18.18 -7.69 6.34
N THR A 92 -18.66 -7.72 7.59
CA THR A 92 -20.01 -8.19 7.93
C THR A 92 -21.08 -7.29 7.31
N LEU A 93 -20.92 -5.96 7.37
CA LEU A 93 -21.84 -5.00 6.75
C LEU A 93 -21.83 -5.09 5.22
N TYR A 94 -20.65 -5.32 4.62
CA TYR A 94 -20.52 -5.57 3.19
C TYR A 94 -21.25 -6.86 2.76
N GLN A 95 -21.06 -7.97 3.48
CA GLN A 95 -21.75 -9.23 3.21
C GLN A 95 -23.25 -9.17 3.45
N PHE A 96 -23.72 -8.20 4.25
CA PHE A 96 -25.13 -7.96 4.47
C PHE A 96 -25.88 -7.69 3.16
N LYS A 97 -25.20 -7.25 2.09
CA LYS A 97 -25.77 -7.11 0.74
C LYS A 97 -26.39 -8.39 0.19
N LYS A 98 -25.83 -9.55 0.51
CA LYS A 98 -26.28 -10.88 0.05
C LYS A 98 -27.28 -11.53 1.00
N SER A 99 -27.46 -10.96 2.18
CA SER A 99 -28.33 -11.49 3.22
C SER A 99 -29.81 -11.30 2.87
N PRO A 100 -30.70 -12.27 3.16
CA PRO A 100 -32.15 -12.12 2.96
C PRO A 100 -32.81 -11.19 3.99
N TYR A 101 -32.07 -10.74 5.00
CA TYR A 101 -32.59 -9.82 6.02
C TYR A 101 -32.60 -8.37 5.50
N LEU A 102 -33.61 -7.60 5.95
CA LEU A 102 -33.81 -6.15 5.65
C LEU A 102 -34.33 -5.83 4.23
N HIS A 103 -34.89 -4.62 4.07
CA HIS A 103 -35.40 -4.13 2.78
C HIS A 103 -34.24 -3.87 1.79
N PRO A 104 -34.37 -4.22 0.49
CA PRO A 104 -33.28 -4.12 -0.50
C PRO A 104 -32.55 -2.77 -0.54
N TYR A 105 -33.33 -1.67 -0.51
CA TYR A 105 -32.78 -0.30 -0.49
C TYR A 105 -31.90 -0.01 0.74
N MET A 106 -32.35 -0.41 1.94
CA MET A 106 -31.58 -0.17 3.17
C MET A 106 -30.30 -1.00 3.21
N ARG A 107 -30.36 -2.20 2.65
CA ARG A 107 -29.22 -3.11 2.53
C ARG A 107 -28.13 -2.58 1.59
N GLU A 108 -28.53 -1.94 0.49
CA GLU A 108 -27.61 -1.28 -0.44
C GLU A 108 -26.89 -0.11 0.24
N ILE A 109 -27.63 0.81 0.89
CA ILE A 109 -27.03 1.93 1.63
C ILE A 109 -26.08 1.45 2.73
N LEU A 110 -26.46 0.39 3.45
CA LEU A 110 -25.65 -0.15 4.55
C LEU A 110 -24.34 -0.77 4.03
N SER A 111 -24.39 -1.48 2.90
CA SER A 111 -23.21 -2.03 2.24
C SER A 111 -22.29 -0.93 1.70
N ASP A 112 -22.83 0.11 1.10
CA ASP A 112 -22.05 1.23 0.54
C ASP A 112 -21.40 2.08 1.65
N CYS A 113 -22.09 2.25 2.78
CA CYS A 113 -21.59 2.97 3.96
C CYS A 113 -20.85 2.08 4.96
N ALA A 114 -20.62 0.79 4.66
CA ALA A 114 -20.06 -0.19 5.60
C ALA A 114 -18.74 0.28 6.22
N LEU A 115 -17.85 0.82 5.37
CA LEU A 115 -16.52 1.27 5.76
C LEU A 115 -16.57 2.53 6.65
N PRO A 116 -17.22 3.65 6.25
CA PRO A 116 -17.42 4.80 7.15
C PRO A 116 -18.09 4.43 8.48
N ILE A 117 -19.15 3.62 8.46
CA ILE A 117 -19.88 3.21 9.67
C ILE A 117 -18.94 2.47 10.62
N SER A 118 -18.19 1.49 10.12
CA SER A 118 -17.27 0.71 10.95
C SER A 118 -16.16 1.57 11.60
N VAL A 119 -15.59 2.51 10.85
CA VAL A 119 -14.57 3.45 11.35
C VAL A 119 -15.15 4.34 12.45
N LEU A 120 -16.35 4.90 12.24
CA LEU A 120 -17.01 5.73 13.25
C LEU A 120 -17.36 4.93 14.51
N THR A 121 -17.96 3.74 14.36
CA THR A 121 -18.33 2.89 15.50
C THR A 121 -17.13 2.52 16.35
N PHE A 122 -16.04 2.01 15.75
CA PHE A 122 -14.85 1.64 16.52
C PHE A 122 -14.05 2.84 17.03
N SER A 123 -14.10 3.98 16.34
CA SER A 123 -13.55 5.24 16.86
C SER A 123 -14.29 5.69 18.12
N LEU A 124 -15.63 5.60 18.15
CA LEU A 124 -16.44 5.93 19.32
C LEU A 124 -16.21 4.93 20.46
N ILE A 125 -16.21 3.62 20.17
CA ILE A 125 -15.92 2.58 21.17
C ILE A 125 -14.54 2.81 21.80
N CYS A 126 -13.52 3.15 21.00
CA CYS A 126 -12.20 3.44 21.52
C CYS A 126 -12.18 4.72 22.37
N SER A 127 -12.86 5.78 21.94
CA SER A 127 -12.88 7.08 22.64
C SER A 127 -13.67 7.04 23.95
N TYR A 128 -14.78 6.30 24.01
CA TYR A 128 -15.64 6.21 25.19
C TYR A 128 -15.33 5.02 26.10
N GLY A 129 -15.00 3.86 25.53
CA GLY A 129 -14.82 2.61 26.27
C GLY A 129 -13.42 2.42 26.87
N PHE A 130 -12.38 2.98 26.26
CA PHE A 130 -10.98 2.75 26.65
C PHE A 130 -10.19 4.06 26.83
N ARG A 131 -10.78 5.01 27.57
CA ARG A 131 -10.22 6.34 27.81
C ARG A 131 -8.90 6.32 28.59
N GLU A 132 -8.65 5.25 29.33
CA GLU A 132 -7.45 5.06 30.16
C GLU A 132 -6.22 4.57 29.37
N ILE A 133 -6.42 3.95 28.19
CA ILE A 133 -5.33 3.40 27.38
C ILE A 133 -4.91 4.44 26.31
N LYS A 134 -3.67 4.93 26.42
CA LYS A 134 -3.11 5.93 25.50
C LYS A 134 -2.82 5.30 24.13
N MET A 135 -3.79 5.39 23.21
CA MET A 135 -3.59 5.01 21.81
C MET A 135 -2.82 6.05 21.01
N GLY A 136 -2.07 5.60 20.00
CA GLY A 136 -1.39 6.49 19.06
C GLY A 136 -2.39 7.36 18.30
N LYS A 137 -2.43 8.66 18.61
CA LYS A 137 -3.24 9.68 17.91
C LYS A 137 -2.47 10.25 16.71
N PHE A 138 -3.19 10.90 15.80
CA PHE A 138 -2.58 11.68 14.74
C PHE A 138 -1.67 12.77 15.32
N ARG A 139 -0.41 12.79 14.89
CA ARG A 139 0.55 13.83 15.28
C ARG A 139 0.39 14.97 14.28
N TYR A 140 -0.20 16.06 14.72
CA TYR A 140 -0.23 17.31 13.99
C TYR A 140 0.91 18.19 14.49
N ASN A 141 1.80 18.62 13.60
CA ASN A 141 2.79 19.63 13.90
C ASN A 141 2.31 20.94 13.23
N PRO A 142 1.94 21.98 13.98
CA PRO A 142 1.62 23.28 13.42
C PRO A 142 2.93 23.96 12.98
N SER A 143 3.52 23.52 11.87
CA SER A 143 4.63 24.24 11.25
C SER A 143 4.08 25.51 10.60
N GLU A 144 4.55 26.68 11.05
CA GLU A 144 4.03 27.99 10.62
C GLU A 144 4.44 28.40 9.17
N SER A 145 5.30 27.62 8.50
CA SER A 145 5.73 27.86 7.11
C SER A 145 5.42 26.67 6.18
N LEU A 146 4.16 26.52 5.77
CA LEU A 146 3.77 25.50 4.76
C LEU A 146 4.31 25.82 3.35
N PHE A 147 4.70 27.06 3.11
CA PHE A 147 5.21 27.55 1.82
C PHE A 147 6.59 28.18 2.02
N GLU A 148 7.61 27.32 2.14
CA GLU A 148 8.99 27.76 2.19
C GLU A 148 9.65 27.44 0.84
N MET A 149 10.10 28.48 0.13
CA MET A 149 10.79 28.28 -1.14
C MET A 149 12.18 27.70 -0.86
N PRO A 150 12.55 26.55 -1.45
CA PRO A 150 13.85 25.95 -1.21
C PRO A 150 14.97 26.86 -1.75
N GLU A 151 16.02 27.08 -0.94
CA GLU A 151 17.19 27.86 -1.34
C GLU A 151 18.00 27.13 -2.41
N MET A 152 17.90 27.57 -3.67
CA MET A 152 18.55 26.95 -4.83
C MET A 152 19.97 27.49 -5.13
N HIS A 153 20.42 28.53 -4.42
CA HIS A 153 21.55 29.37 -4.87
C HIS A 153 22.96 28.83 -4.50
N SER A 154 23.08 27.74 -3.73
CA SER A 154 24.38 27.24 -3.22
C SER A 154 24.74 25.80 -3.64
N LEU A 155 24.07 25.24 -4.65
CA LEU A 155 24.24 23.83 -5.02
C LEU A 155 25.44 23.59 -5.96
N SER A 156 26.27 22.61 -5.61
CA SER A 156 27.36 22.12 -6.48
C SER A 156 26.81 21.49 -7.77
N LEU A 157 27.50 21.69 -8.89
CA LEU A 157 27.15 21.08 -10.19
C LEU A 157 26.99 19.54 -10.10
N ALA A 158 27.79 18.88 -9.27
CA ALA A 158 27.68 17.43 -9.05
C ALA A 158 26.34 17.04 -8.40
N ALA A 159 25.83 17.87 -7.48
CA ALA A 159 24.54 17.65 -6.85
C ALA A 159 23.40 17.81 -7.88
N ILE A 160 23.48 18.83 -8.73
CA ILE A 160 22.50 19.07 -9.81
C ILE A 160 22.47 17.87 -10.78
N SER A 161 23.64 17.40 -11.24
CA SER A 161 23.70 16.24 -12.14
C SER A 161 23.15 14.96 -11.50
N SER A 162 23.43 14.75 -10.21
CA SER A 162 22.89 13.59 -9.48
C SER A 162 21.38 13.68 -9.31
N ALA A 163 20.85 14.88 -9.01
CA ALA A 163 19.42 15.12 -8.88
C ALA A 163 18.68 14.95 -10.20
N MET A 164 19.27 15.35 -11.33
CA MET A 164 18.71 15.09 -12.66
C MET A 164 18.58 13.60 -12.95
N GLY A 165 19.61 12.80 -12.63
CA GLY A 165 19.56 11.35 -12.81
C GLY A 165 18.49 10.67 -11.95
N LEU A 166 18.41 11.06 -10.67
CA LEU A 166 17.39 10.57 -9.74
C LEU A 166 15.99 11.01 -10.15
N GLY A 167 15.84 12.25 -10.63
CA GLY A 167 14.58 12.82 -11.12
C GLY A 167 14.08 12.12 -12.39
N PHE A 168 14.97 11.72 -13.29
CA PHE A 168 14.61 10.91 -14.46
C PHE A 168 14.03 9.54 -14.07
N LEU A 169 14.69 8.84 -13.15
CA LEU A 169 14.18 7.55 -12.63
C LEU A 169 12.82 7.70 -11.94
N LEU A 170 12.65 8.78 -11.18
CA LEU A 170 11.39 9.08 -10.49
C LEU A 170 10.27 9.48 -11.46
N SER A 171 10.59 10.21 -12.54
CA SER A 171 9.65 10.49 -13.63
C SER A 171 9.19 9.21 -14.32
N LEU A 172 10.10 8.25 -14.52
CA LEU A 172 9.77 6.94 -15.08
C LEU A 172 8.83 6.14 -14.17
N LEU A 173 9.03 6.22 -12.84
CA LEU A 173 8.10 5.63 -11.87
C LEU A 173 6.69 6.21 -12.04
N PHE A 174 6.58 7.54 -12.05
CA PHE A 174 5.28 8.22 -12.20
C PHE A 174 4.60 7.90 -13.53
N PHE A 175 5.38 7.81 -14.61
CA PHE A 175 4.87 7.41 -15.92
C PHE A 175 4.25 6.00 -15.88
N ILE A 176 4.96 5.02 -15.29
CA ILE A 176 4.48 3.64 -15.21
C ILE A 176 3.28 3.53 -14.27
N GLU A 177 3.34 4.14 -13.09
CA GLU A 177 2.23 4.12 -12.13
C GLU A 177 0.98 4.77 -12.70
N GLN A 178 1.11 5.94 -13.33
CA GLN A 178 -0.04 6.64 -13.94
C GLN A 178 -0.71 5.80 -15.01
N ASN A 179 0.07 5.25 -15.95
CA ASN A 179 -0.47 4.42 -17.03
C ASN A 179 -1.08 3.13 -16.50
N LEU A 180 -0.49 2.53 -15.46
CA LEU A 180 -1.03 1.32 -14.83
C LEU A 180 -2.37 1.60 -14.15
N VAL A 181 -2.46 2.66 -13.34
CA VAL A 181 -3.72 3.04 -12.69
C VAL A 181 -4.79 3.41 -13.71
N ALA A 182 -4.43 4.17 -14.75
CA ALA A 182 -5.36 4.57 -15.80
C ALA A 182 -5.82 3.36 -16.63
N ALA A 183 -4.95 2.40 -16.94
CA ALA A 183 -5.33 1.17 -17.63
C ALA A 183 -6.27 0.30 -16.78
N LEU A 184 -6.03 0.21 -15.47
CA LEU A 184 -6.89 -0.54 -14.55
C LEU A 184 -8.27 0.13 -14.36
N ALA A 185 -8.31 1.46 -14.25
CA ALA A 185 -9.56 2.20 -14.16
C ALA A 185 -10.37 2.13 -15.46
N ASN A 186 -9.69 2.21 -16.61
CA ASN A 186 -10.29 2.10 -17.94
C ASN A 186 -10.35 0.67 -18.47
N ALA A 187 -10.24 -0.34 -17.61
CA ALA A 187 -10.41 -1.73 -18.00
C ALA A 187 -11.80 -1.88 -18.67
N PRO A 188 -11.91 -2.62 -19.79
CA PRO A 188 -13.18 -2.74 -20.51
C PRO A 188 -14.27 -3.42 -19.68
N GLU A 189 -13.90 -4.17 -18.63
CA GLU A 189 -14.80 -4.70 -17.60
C GLU A 189 -15.64 -3.60 -16.92
N ASN A 190 -15.08 -2.39 -16.77
CA ASN A 190 -15.77 -1.25 -16.16
C ASN A 190 -16.73 -0.54 -17.14
N ARG A 191 -16.75 -0.92 -18.43
CA ARG A 191 -17.67 -0.39 -19.45
C ARG A 191 -17.81 1.14 -19.44
N LEU A 192 -16.68 1.84 -19.32
CA LEU A 192 -16.65 3.31 -19.37
C LEU A 192 -17.03 3.81 -20.77
N VAL A 193 -17.77 4.92 -20.82
CA VAL A 193 -18.34 5.49 -22.05
C VAL A 193 -17.50 6.65 -22.56
N LYS A 194 -16.88 7.44 -21.66
CA LYS A 194 -16.03 8.55 -22.08
C LYS A 194 -14.65 8.07 -22.51
N GLY A 195 -14.08 8.76 -23.50
CA GLY A 195 -12.76 8.45 -24.04
C GLY A 195 -11.63 8.66 -23.03
N THR A 196 -10.53 7.92 -23.22
CA THR A 196 -9.34 7.97 -22.36
C THR A 196 -8.40 9.13 -22.74
N ALA A 197 -7.80 9.79 -21.75
CA ALA A 197 -6.92 10.94 -21.97
C ALA A 197 -5.52 10.77 -21.32
N TYR A 198 -4.87 9.62 -21.53
CA TYR A 198 -3.59 9.27 -20.89
C TYR A 198 -2.50 10.36 -20.97
N HIS A 199 -2.32 10.96 -22.15
CA HIS A 199 -1.30 11.99 -22.36
C HIS A 199 -1.59 13.28 -21.61
N TRP A 200 -2.86 13.67 -21.55
CA TRP A 200 -3.29 14.88 -20.85
C TRP A 200 -3.13 14.72 -19.33
N ASP A 201 -3.48 13.54 -18.82
CA ASP A 201 -3.34 13.22 -17.39
C ASP A 201 -1.87 13.26 -16.95
N LEU A 202 -0.96 12.74 -17.78
CA LEU A 202 0.48 12.79 -17.51
C LEU A 202 1.03 14.23 -17.52
N LEU A 203 0.62 15.04 -18.50
CA LEU A 203 1.00 16.45 -18.58
C LEU A 203 0.51 17.23 -17.36
N LEU A 204 -0.74 17.01 -16.94
CA LEU A 204 -1.32 17.70 -15.79
C LEU A 204 -0.58 17.36 -14.49
N ILE A 205 -0.26 16.07 -14.27
CA ILE A 205 0.52 15.63 -13.10
C ILE A 205 1.93 16.24 -13.12
N ALA A 206 2.56 16.34 -14.29
CA ALA A 206 3.88 16.99 -14.41
C ALA A 206 3.81 18.48 -14.02
N ILE A 207 2.79 19.22 -14.47
CA ILE A 207 2.59 20.63 -14.11
C ILE A 207 2.34 20.78 -12.60
N ILE A 208 1.46 19.96 -12.02
CA ILE A 208 1.15 19.99 -10.59
C ILE A 208 2.40 19.69 -9.76
N ASN A 209 3.13 18.63 -10.07
CA ASN A 209 4.35 18.25 -9.33
C ASN A 209 5.49 19.26 -9.50
N THR A 210 5.57 19.93 -10.65
CA THR A 210 6.51 21.05 -10.83
C THR A 210 6.16 22.18 -9.87
N GLY A 211 4.87 22.54 -9.75
CA GLY A 211 4.40 23.53 -8.78
C GLY A 211 4.69 23.11 -7.33
N LEU A 212 4.37 21.87 -6.95
CA LEU A 212 4.64 21.35 -5.59
C LEU A 212 6.14 21.36 -5.25
N SER A 213 6.99 21.04 -6.24
CA SER A 213 8.45 21.08 -6.07
C SER A 213 8.99 22.48 -5.79
N LEU A 214 8.41 23.52 -6.41
CA LEU A 214 8.82 24.91 -6.16
C LEU A 214 8.48 25.39 -4.74
N PHE A 215 7.45 24.80 -4.12
CA PHE A 215 7.03 25.12 -2.75
C PHE A 215 7.50 24.11 -1.70
N GLY A 216 8.36 23.15 -2.07
CA GLY A 216 8.84 22.10 -1.16
C GLY A 216 7.75 21.15 -0.65
N LEU A 217 6.60 21.09 -1.32
CA LEU A 217 5.46 20.25 -0.95
C LEU A 217 5.65 18.82 -1.48
N PRO A 218 5.08 17.81 -0.78
CA PRO A 218 5.15 16.42 -1.23
C PRO A 218 4.45 16.24 -2.58
N TRP A 219 5.06 15.45 -3.46
CA TRP A 219 4.54 15.19 -4.79
C TRP A 219 3.29 14.30 -4.75
N ILE A 220 2.41 14.50 -5.72
CA ILE A 220 1.18 13.73 -5.88
C ILE A 220 1.37 12.76 -7.04
N HIS A 221 0.95 11.52 -6.83
CA HIS A 221 0.94 10.46 -7.83
C HIS A 221 -0.42 9.77 -7.87
N ALA A 222 -0.69 8.98 -8.90
CA ALA A 222 -1.93 8.21 -8.98
C ALA A 222 -2.06 7.21 -7.83
N ALA A 223 -3.24 7.18 -7.22
CA ALA A 223 -3.56 6.30 -6.12
C ALA A 223 -4.09 4.95 -6.64
N TYR A 224 -3.22 3.93 -6.63
CA TYR A 224 -3.50 2.63 -7.23
C TYR A 224 -4.76 1.92 -6.72
N PRO A 225 -4.95 1.66 -5.41
CA PRO A 225 -6.17 0.99 -4.95
C PRO A 225 -7.38 1.94 -4.99
N HIS A 226 -7.17 3.25 -4.82
CA HIS A 226 -8.26 4.20 -4.65
C HIS A 226 -9.01 4.49 -5.95
N SER A 227 -8.30 4.67 -7.08
CA SER A 227 -8.93 4.97 -8.38
C SER A 227 -9.90 3.89 -8.88
N PRO A 228 -9.53 2.59 -8.98
CA PRO A 228 -10.45 1.55 -9.40
C PRO A 228 -11.56 1.30 -8.36
N LEU A 229 -11.27 1.45 -7.05
CA LEU A 229 -12.32 1.38 -6.03
C LEU A 229 -13.33 2.52 -6.17
N HIS A 230 -12.88 3.72 -6.54
CA HIS A 230 -13.78 4.84 -6.82
C HIS A 230 -14.68 4.56 -8.02
N VAL A 231 -14.13 3.99 -9.10
CA VAL A 231 -14.90 3.56 -10.27
C VAL A 231 -15.91 2.47 -9.89
N ARG A 232 -15.49 1.47 -9.11
CA ARG A 232 -16.36 0.39 -8.62
C ARG A 232 -17.46 0.89 -7.69
N ALA A 233 -17.20 1.89 -6.85
CA ALA A 233 -18.22 2.51 -6.00
C ALA A 233 -19.28 3.30 -6.80
N LEU A 234 -18.97 3.69 -8.03
CA LEU A 234 -19.90 4.35 -8.96
C LEU A 234 -20.52 3.37 -9.98
N ALA A 235 -20.15 2.09 -9.91
CA ALA A 235 -20.59 1.05 -10.82
C ALA A 235 -21.91 0.43 -10.36
N LEU A 236 -22.86 0.30 -11.28
CA LEU A 236 -24.04 -0.52 -11.09
C LEU A 236 -23.68 -1.97 -11.45
N VAL A 237 -23.66 -2.82 -10.44
CA VAL A 237 -23.34 -4.25 -10.57
C VAL A 237 -24.63 -5.05 -10.59
N GLU A 238 -24.87 -5.78 -11.68
CA GLU A 238 -25.96 -6.76 -11.78
C GLU A 238 -25.43 -8.17 -11.59
N GLU A 239 -26.16 -8.97 -10.84
CA GLU A 239 -25.93 -10.41 -10.73
C GLU A 239 -26.64 -11.11 -11.90
N ARG A 240 -25.85 -11.67 -12.83
CA ARG A 240 -26.35 -12.53 -13.90
C ARG A 240 -26.04 -13.98 -13.60
N VAL A 241 -27.05 -14.83 -13.68
CA VAL A 241 -26.86 -16.27 -13.51
C VAL A 241 -26.64 -16.90 -14.89
N GLU A 242 -25.40 -17.30 -15.17
CA GLU A 242 -25.06 -18.07 -16.36
C GLU A 242 -24.65 -19.48 -15.96
N ASN A 243 -25.27 -20.50 -16.58
CA ASN A 243 -24.93 -21.91 -16.35
C ASN A 243 -24.96 -22.35 -14.87
N GLY A 244 -25.89 -21.81 -14.06
CA GLY A 244 -26.02 -22.12 -12.63
C GLY A 244 -24.99 -21.46 -11.71
N HIS A 245 -24.12 -20.59 -12.24
CA HIS A 245 -23.21 -19.76 -11.46
C HIS A 245 -23.62 -18.28 -11.52
N ILE A 246 -23.55 -17.59 -10.38
CA ILE A 246 -23.87 -16.17 -10.25
C ILE A 246 -22.61 -15.38 -10.62
N TYR A 247 -22.68 -14.58 -11.68
CA TYR A 247 -21.64 -13.66 -12.12
C TYR A 247 -22.08 -12.23 -11.84
N GLU A 248 -21.27 -11.50 -11.07
CA GLU A 248 -21.45 -10.06 -10.88
C GLU A 248 -20.84 -9.34 -12.09
N THR A 249 -21.68 -8.74 -12.93
CA THR A 249 -21.25 -7.97 -14.12
C THR A 249 -21.55 -6.50 -13.92
N ILE A 250 -20.57 -5.63 -14.19
CA ILE A 250 -20.76 -4.18 -14.19
C ILE A 250 -21.57 -3.81 -15.44
N VAL A 251 -22.76 -3.22 -15.24
CA VAL A 251 -23.68 -2.85 -16.33
C VAL A 251 -23.33 -1.48 -16.88
N ASN A 252 -23.18 -0.52 -15.96
CA ASN A 252 -22.93 0.88 -16.28
C ASN A 252 -22.25 1.56 -15.09
N VAL A 253 -21.36 2.50 -15.37
CA VAL A 253 -20.65 3.30 -14.36
C VAL A 253 -21.10 4.75 -14.47
N ARG A 254 -21.48 5.36 -13.34
CA ARG A 254 -21.80 6.79 -13.29
C ARG A 254 -20.52 7.62 -13.25
N GLU A 255 -20.07 8.03 -14.42
CA GLU A 255 -18.89 8.90 -14.54
C GLU A 255 -19.20 10.35 -14.14
N THR A 256 -18.75 10.75 -12.95
CA THR A 256 -18.98 12.09 -12.40
C THR A 256 -17.67 12.78 -12.02
N ARG A 257 -17.59 14.10 -12.22
CA ARG A 257 -16.45 14.93 -11.76
C ARG A 257 -16.65 15.48 -10.35
N LEU A 258 -17.90 15.51 -9.89
CA LEU A 258 -18.29 16.15 -8.64
C LEU A 258 -17.83 15.35 -7.42
N THR A 259 -17.79 14.02 -7.51
CA THR A 259 -17.37 13.15 -6.40
C THR A 259 -15.90 13.36 -6.05
N THR A 260 -15.02 13.40 -7.05
CA THR A 260 -13.58 13.63 -6.86
C THR A 260 -13.30 15.07 -6.40
N LEU A 261 -14.00 16.05 -6.98
CA LEU A 261 -13.90 17.46 -6.54
C LEU A 261 -14.39 17.63 -5.10
N GLY A 262 -15.53 17.04 -4.77
CA GLY A 262 -16.09 17.04 -3.42
C GLY A 262 -15.16 16.38 -2.40
N ALA A 263 -14.59 15.22 -2.74
CA ALA A 263 -13.60 14.55 -1.90
C ALA A 263 -12.35 15.42 -1.68
N SER A 264 -11.85 16.08 -2.72
CA SER A 264 -10.68 16.97 -2.63
C SER A 264 -10.95 18.19 -1.75
N ILE A 265 -12.14 18.80 -1.87
CA ILE A 265 -12.59 19.89 -1.00
C ILE A 265 -12.71 19.41 0.45
N LEU A 266 -13.26 18.21 0.68
CA LEU A 266 -13.42 17.66 2.03
C LEU A 266 -12.06 17.33 2.67
N VAL A 267 -11.08 16.86 1.90
CA VAL A 267 -9.69 16.71 2.34
C VAL A 267 -9.09 18.08 2.70
N GLY A 268 -9.31 19.12 1.90
CA GLY A 268 -8.91 20.48 2.26
C GLY A 268 -9.58 20.98 3.55
N PHE A 269 -10.87 20.73 3.71
CA PHE A 269 -11.62 21.07 4.92
C PHE A 269 -11.14 20.28 6.15
N SER A 270 -10.63 19.07 5.97
CA SER A 270 -10.07 18.27 7.06
C SER A 270 -8.87 18.93 7.75
N LEU A 271 -8.15 19.83 7.07
CA LEU A 271 -7.09 20.66 7.66
C LEU A 271 -7.63 21.59 8.76
N LEU A 272 -8.87 22.08 8.62
CA LEU A 272 -9.52 22.90 9.65
C LEU A 272 -10.03 22.06 10.83
N LEU A 273 -10.27 20.76 10.62
CA LEU A 273 -10.77 19.80 11.60
C LEU A 273 -9.66 19.01 12.34
N LEU A 274 -8.39 19.28 12.01
CA LEU A 274 -7.21 18.62 12.55
C LEU A 274 -6.93 18.88 14.06
N PRO A 275 -7.37 19.98 14.72
CA PRO A 275 -7.32 20.04 16.18
C PRO A 275 -8.43 19.19 16.83
N PHE A 276 -9.67 19.29 16.35
CA PHE A 276 -10.83 18.49 16.77
C PHE A 276 -11.83 18.46 15.60
N PRO A 277 -12.52 17.34 15.28
CA PRO A 277 -12.60 16.04 15.95
C PRO A 277 -11.69 14.93 15.38
N LEU A 278 -10.90 15.18 14.34
CA LEU A 278 -10.12 14.12 13.67
C LEU A 278 -9.12 13.39 14.59
N GLN A 279 -8.65 14.05 15.66
CA GLN A 279 -7.77 13.44 16.66
C GLN A 279 -8.42 12.32 17.48
N TRP A 280 -9.75 12.21 17.46
CA TRP A 280 -10.47 11.13 18.14
C TRP A 280 -10.39 9.80 17.39
N ILE A 281 -9.97 9.82 16.13
CA ILE A 281 -9.78 8.60 15.34
C ILE A 281 -8.43 8.00 15.72
N PRO A 282 -8.41 6.83 16.38
CA PRO A 282 -7.15 6.20 16.78
C PRO A 282 -6.52 5.50 15.55
N LYS A 283 -5.19 5.50 15.46
CA LYS A 283 -4.45 4.87 14.34
C LYS A 283 -4.84 3.40 14.06
N PRO A 284 -5.09 2.54 15.06
CA PRO A 284 -5.45 1.14 14.81
C PRO A 284 -6.73 0.94 14.00
N VAL A 285 -7.71 1.84 14.11
CA VAL A 285 -8.92 1.79 13.27
C VAL A 285 -8.57 1.98 11.79
N LEU A 286 -7.62 2.87 11.51
CA LEU A 286 -7.16 3.12 10.13
C LEU A 286 -6.37 1.95 9.57
N TYR A 287 -5.62 1.24 10.40
CA TYR A 287 -5.00 -0.02 9.97
C TYR A 287 -6.05 -1.08 9.61
N GLY A 288 -7.18 -1.14 10.34
CA GLY A 288 -8.32 -1.99 9.99
C GLY A 288 -8.96 -1.60 8.65
N LEU A 289 -9.13 -0.29 8.42
CA LEU A 289 -9.57 0.28 7.14
C LEU A 289 -8.62 -0.10 5.98
N PHE A 290 -7.31 0.06 6.16
CA PHE A 290 -6.33 -0.31 5.12
C PHE A 290 -6.31 -1.81 4.85
N LEU A 291 -6.48 -2.62 5.90
CA LEU A 291 -6.58 -4.08 5.75
C LEU A 291 -7.84 -4.48 4.99
N TYR A 292 -8.98 -3.82 5.24
CA TYR A 292 -10.21 -4.03 4.46
C TYR A 292 -10.02 -3.69 2.98
N ILE A 293 -9.41 -2.54 2.69
CA ILE A 293 -9.09 -2.11 1.31
C ILE A 293 -8.15 -3.15 0.65
N ALA A 294 -7.16 -3.65 1.37
CA ALA A 294 -6.26 -4.68 0.87
C ALA A 294 -7.01 -5.98 0.52
N LEU A 295 -7.85 -6.50 1.42
CA LEU A 295 -8.61 -7.73 1.17
C LEU A 295 -9.60 -7.58 0.01
N THR A 296 -10.37 -6.48 -0.01
CA THR A 296 -11.34 -6.24 -1.09
C THR A 296 -10.68 -5.95 -2.45
N SER A 297 -9.41 -5.51 -2.47
CA SER A 297 -8.63 -5.38 -3.72
C SER A 297 -8.13 -6.71 -4.28
N ILE A 298 -8.03 -7.74 -3.43
CA ILE A 298 -7.71 -9.12 -3.85
C ILE A 298 -8.94 -9.76 -4.51
N ASP A 299 -10.14 -9.42 -4.03
CA ASP A 299 -11.41 -9.88 -4.57
C ASP A 299 -11.68 -9.28 -5.96
N GLY A 300 -11.50 -10.11 -7.00
CA GLY A 300 -11.60 -9.72 -8.41
C GLY A 300 -10.27 -9.78 -9.17
N ASN A 301 -9.15 -10.01 -8.48
CA ASN A 301 -7.86 -10.18 -9.15
C ASN A 301 -7.75 -11.56 -9.81
N GLN A 302 -7.62 -11.59 -11.14
CA GLN A 302 -7.45 -12.82 -11.92
C GLN A 302 -6.22 -13.65 -11.50
N LEU A 303 -5.13 -13.02 -11.05
CA LEU A 303 -3.96 -13.75 -10.53
C LEU A 303 -4.31 -14.51 -9.25
N CYS A 304 -5.02 -13.87 -8.32
CA CYS A 304 -5.45 -14.49 -7.08
C CYS A 304 -6.48 -15.61 -7.33
N ALA A 305 -7.41 -15.41 -8.27
CA ALA A 305 -8.33 -16.46 -8.69
C ALA A 305 -7.59 -17.69 -9.24
N ARG A 306 -6.58 -17.49 -10.09
CA ARG A 306 -5.74 -18.58 -10.62
C ARG A 306 -4.84 -19.22 -9.56
N MET A 307 -4.34 -18.43 -8.61
CA MET A 307 -3.58 -18.95 -7.48
C MET A 307 -4.46 -19.84 -6.59
N ALA A 308 -5.73 -19.48 -6.38
CA ALA A 308 -6.68 -20.33 -5.67
C ALA A 308 -6.96 -21.66 -6.40
N LEU A 309 -6.89 -21.70 -7.74
CA LEU A 309 -7.00 -22.95 -8.50
C LEU A 309 -5.85 -23.93 -8.23
N LEU A 310 -4.66 -23.45 -7.85
CA LEU A 310 -3.54 -24.34 -7.45
C LEU A 310 -3.86 -25.14 -6.19
N LEU A 311 -4.70 -24.59 -5.30
CA LEU A 311 -5.09 -25.22 -4.03
C LEU A 311 -6.41 -25.98 -4.13
N LYS A 312 -7.18 -25.80 -5.21
CA LYS A 312 -8.49 -26.42 -5.41
C LYS A 312 -8.35 -27.79 -6.08
N ASP A 313 -9.16 -28.76 -5.65
CA ASP A 313 -9.24 -30.06 -6.33
C ASP A 313 -9.81 -29.91 -7.76
N GLN A 314 -9.31 -30.74 -8.68
CA GLN A 314 -9.62 -30.68 -10.11
C GLN A 314 -11.10 -30.87 -10.41
N THR A 315 -11.79 -31.68 -9.59
CA THR A 315 -13.23 -31.95 -9.74
C THR A 315 -14.10 -30.73 -9.45
N SER A 316 -13.58 -29.77 -8.68
CA SER A 316 -14.32 -28.63 -8.18
C SER A 316 -14.03 -27.33 -8.96
N TYR A 317 -13.38 -27.42 -10.12
CA TYR A 317 -13.04 -26.25 -10.91
C TYR A 317 -14.31 -25.55 -11.41
N PRO A 318 -14.46 -24.23 -11.16
CA PRO A 318 -15.58 -23.50 -11.71
C PRO A 318 -15.50 -23.52 -13.25
N PRO A 319 -16.62 -23.62 -13.97
CA PRO A 319 -16.63 -23.70 -15.42
C PRO A 319 -16.39 -22.32 -16.06
N THR A 320 -15.19 -21.77 -15.91
CA THR A 320 -14.78 -20.50 -16.55
C THR A 320 -14.31 -20.73 -17.99
N HIS A 321 -14.32 -19.67 -18.80
CA HIS A 321 -13.97 -19.72 -20.23
C HIS A 321 -12.55 -20.25 -20.50
N TYR A 322 -11.56 -19.81 -19.72
CA TYR A 322 -10.16 -20.22 -19.91
C TYR A 322 -9.88 -21.66 -19.45
N ILE A 323 -10.58 -22.16 -18.43
CA ILE A 323 -10.42 -23.54 -17.93
C ILE A 323 -10.88 -24.58 -18.97
N ARG A 324 -11.87 -24.22 -19.81
CA ARG A 324 -12.38 -25.10 -20.88
C ARG A 324 -11.46 -25.16 -22.11
N ARG A 325 -10.68 -24.11 -22.37
CA ARG A 325 -9.89 -23.94 -23.60
C ARG A 325 -8.41 -24.30 -23.44
N VAL A 326 -7.87 -24.21 -22.22
CA VAL A 326 -6.43 -24.35 -21.96
C VAL A 326 -6.16 -25.58 -21.09
N PRO A 327 -5.15 -26.41 -21.42
CA PRO A 327 -4.78 -27.52 -20.57
C PRO A 327 -4.25 -27.04 -19.21
N GLN A 328 -4.72 -27.67 -18.12
CA GLN A 328 -4.46 -27.27 -16.73
C GLN A 328 -2.97 -27.07 -16.40
N ARG A 329 -2.09 -27.94 -16.90
CA ARG A 329 -0.64 -27.80 -16.68
C ARG A 329 -0.11 -26.45 -17.15
N LYS A 330 -0.56 -25.98 -18.32
CA LYS A 330 -0.13 -24.69 -18.88
C LYS A 330 -0.64 -23.51 -18.04
N ILE A 331 -1.85 -23.64 -17.46
CA ILE A 331 -2.39 -22.66 -16.51
C ILE A 331 -1.50 -22.56 -15.28
N HIS A 332 -1.13 -23.68 -14.67
CA HIS A 332 -0.28 -23.70 -13.48
C HIS A 332 1.14 -23.19 -13.75
N TYR A 333 1.74 -23.55 -14.90
CA TYR A 333 3.04 -22.99 -15.29
C TYR A 333 2.99 -21.46 -15.43
N PHE A 334 1.92 -20.93 -16.04
CA PHE A 334 1.75 -19.49 -16.18
C PHE A 334 1.57 -18.79 -14.83
N THR A 335 0.69 -19.33 -13.96
CA THR A 335 0.48 -18.78 -12.62
C THR A 335 1.75 -18.84 -11.78
N GLY A 336 2.53 -19.91 -11.88
CA GLY A 336 3.84 -20.02 -11.21
C GLY A 336 4.82 -18.94 -11.68
N LEU A 337 4.88 -18.67 -12.99
CA LEU A 337 5.70 -17.58 -13.54
C LEU A 337 5.25 -16.20 -13.04
N GLN A 338 3.93 -15.96 -12.99
CA GLN A 338 3.38 -14.70 -12.46
C GLN A 338 3.67 -14.52 -10.97
N VAL A 339 3.56 -15.58 -10.16
CA VAL A 339 3.90 -15.55 -8.73
C VAL A 339 5.40 -15.31 -8.54
N LEU A 340 6.25 -15.91 -9.37
CA LEU A 340 7.70 -15.64 -9.37
C LEU A 340 8.00 -14.18 -9.70
N GLN A 341 7.34 -13.62 -10.71
CA GLN A 341 7.46 -12.20 -11.07
C GLN A 341 7.00 -11.29 -9.91
N LEU A 342 5.87 -11.61 -9.27
CA LEU A 342 5.37 -10.86 -8.12
C LEU A 342 6.35 -10.94 -6.95
N LEU A 343 6.90 -12.12 -6.64
CA LEU A 343 7.88 -12.30 -5.57
C LEU A 343 9.15 -11.48 -5.84
N LEU A 344 9.64 -11.48 -7.08
CA LEU A 344 10.79 -10.67 -7.49
C LEU A 344 10.49 -9.19 -7.27
N LEU A 345 9.33 -8.71 -7.72
CA LEU A 345 8.91 -7.32 -7.52
C LEU A 345 8.78 -6.96 -6.04
N CYS A 346 8.20 -7.86 -5.23
CA CYS A 346 8.08 -7.73 -3.79
C CYS A 346 9.44 -7.66 -3.08
N ALA A 347 10.42 -8.47 -3.50
CA ALA A 347 11.76 -8.48 -2.91
C ALA A 347 12.49 -7.13 -3.10
N PHE A 348 12.38 -6.52 -4.27
CA PHE A 348 12.95 -5.21 -4.54
C PHE A 348 12.13 -4.05 -3.94
N GLY A 349 10.79 -4.14 -3.99
CA GLY A 349 9.90 -3.10 -3.46
C GLY A 349 9.89 -3.02 -1.92
N MET A 350 9.96 -4.16 -1.24
CA MET A 350 10.02 -4.23 0.24
C MET A 350 11.45 -4.16 0.79
N SER A 351 12.45 -3.94 -0.07
CA SER A 351 13.84 -3.80 0.36
C SER A 351 14.00 -2.64 1.36
N THR A 352 14.83 -2.84 2.38
CA THR A 352 15.16 -1.81 3.38
C THR A 352 16.02 -0.69 2.81
N LEU A 353 16.73 -0.95 1.71
CA LEU A 353 17.62 0.01 1.07
C LEU A 353 16.83 0.96 0.16
N PRO A 354 16.90 2.28 0.36
CA PRO A 354 16.14 3.26 -0.44
C PRO A 354 16.54 3.23 -1.92
N TYR A 355 17.82 2.97 -2.22
CA TYR A 355 18.32 2.85 -3.60
C TYR A 355 17.68 1.69 -4.38
N MET A 356 17.38 0.58 -3.71
CA MET A 356 16.75 -0.58 -4.35
C MET A 356 15.31 -0.28 -4.77
N LYS A 357 14.60 0.57 -4.01
CA LYS A 357 13.26 1.04 -4.38
C LYS A 357 13.27 1.90 -5.64
N MET A 358 14.35 2.62 -5.91
CA MET A 358 14.46 3.44 -7.13
C MET A 358 14.65 2.61 -8.40
N ILE A 359 15.09 1.36 -8.29
CA ILE A 359 15.25 0.43 -9.42
C ILE A 359 13.91 -0.23 -9.80
N PHE A 360 12.90 -0.18 -8.90
CA PHE A 360 11.58 -0.77 -9.10
C PHE A 360 10.92 -0.45 -10.46
N PRO A 361 10.90 0.80 -10.97
CA PRO A 361 10.30 1.11 -12.28
C PRO A 361 11.01 0.43 -13.44
N LEU A 362 12.34 0.31 -13.37
CA LEU A 362 13.13 -0.36 -14.40
C LEU A 362 12.80 -1.85 -14.46
N ILE A 363 12.63 -2.49 -13.31
CA ILE A 363 12.22 -3.90 -13.22
C ILE A 363 10.82 -4.09 -13.83
N MET A 364 9.87 -3.19 -13.51
CA MET A 364 8.53 -3.21 -14.10
C MET A 364 8.57 -3.09 -15.63
N ILE A 365 9.39 -2.19 -16.16
CA ILE A 365 9.54 -2.01 -17.61
C ILE A 365 10.18 -3.23 -18.26
N VAL A 366 11.23 -3.80 -17.66
CA VAL A 366 11.91 -4.99 -18.18
C VAL A 366 11.01 -6.23 -18.17
N MET A 367 10.05 -6.28 -17.24
CA MET A 367 9.06 -7.37 -17.19
C MET A 367 8.10 -7.38 -18.38
N VAL A 368 7.80 -6.23 -19.00
CA VAL A 368 6.91 -6.15 -20.18
C VAL A 368 7.47 -6.88 -21.41
N PRO A 369 8.71 -6.65 -21.88
CA PRO A 369 9.28 -7.38 -23.00
C PRO A 369 9.58 -8.84 -22.64
N ILE A 370 9.83 -9.17 -21.37
CA ILE A 370 9.91 -10.58 -20.93
C ILE A 370 8.57 -11.27 -21.22
N ARG A 371 7.44 -10.66 -20.86
CA ARG A 371 6.12 -11.19 -21.22
C ARG A 371 5.96 -11.30 -22.74
N TYR A 372 6.27 -10.25 -23.49
CA TYR A 372 6.00 -10.24 -24.94
C TYR A 372 6.91 -11.19 -25.74
N ASN A 373 8.16 -11.40 -25.31
CA ASN A 373 9.15 -12.17 -26.08
C ASN A 373 9.38 -13.59 -25.53
N LEU A 374 9.40 -13.77 -24.22
CA LEU A 374 9.72 -15.05 -23.58
C LEU A 374 8.49 -15.94 -23.45
N LEU A 375 7.34 -15.35 -23.10
CA LEU A 375 6.11 -16.08 -22.84
C LEU A 375 5.54 -16.81 -24.08
N PRO A 376 5.47 -16.20 -25.28
CA PRO A 376 4.99 -16.92 -26.48
C PRO A 376 5.97 -18.00 -26.97
N ARG A 377 7.22 -18.03 -26.47
CA ARG A 377 8.15 -19.14 -26.74
C ARG A 377 7.88 -20.36 -25.85
N ILE A 378 7.21 -20.18 -24.70
CA ILE A 378 6.97 -21.24 -23.70
C ILE A 378 5.53 -21.78 -23.78
N ILE A 379 4.57 -20.91 -24.10
CA ILE A 379 3.14 -21.21 -24.19
C ILE A 379 2.65 -20.73 -25.56
N GLU A 380 1.91 -21.58 -26.29
CA GLU A 380 1.34 -21.20 -27.58
C GLU A 380 0.45 -19.96 -27.43
N ALA A 381 0.57 -19.02 -28.38
CA ALA A 381 -0.15 -17.74 -28.36
C ALA A 381 -1.67 -17.92 -28.19
N LYS A 382 -2.25 -18.97 -28.80
CA LYS A 382 -3.68 -19.32 -28.65
C LYS A 382 -4.11 -19.54 -27.20
N TYR A 383 -3.25 -20.17 -26.39
CA TYR A 383 -3.55 -20.39 -24.98
C TYR A 383 -3.35 -19.12 -24.17
N LEU A 384 -2.38 -18.29 -24.54
CA LEU A 384 -2.16 -17.00 -23.89
C LEU A 384 -3.36 -16.07 -24.10
N ASP A 385 -3.83 -15.96 -25.35
CA ASP A 385 -5.00 -15.17 -25.70
C ASP A 385 -6.25 -15.70 -25.00
N ALA A 386 -6.40 -17.02 -24.82
CA ALA A 386 -7.53 -17.57 -24.07
C ALA A 386 -7.46 -17.30 -22.56
N MET A 387 -6.26 -17.07 -22.00
CA MET A 387 -6.05 -16.75 -20.58
C MET A 387 -6.12 -15.25 -20.29
N ASP A 388 -5.77 -14.43 -21.28
CA ASP A 388 -5.83 -12.98 -21.22
C ASP A 388 -7.14 -12.43 -21.83
N ALA A 389 -7.92 -13.26 -22.54
CA ALA A 389 -9.24 -12.88 -23.06
C ALA A 389 -10.18 -12.54 -21.91
N GLU A 390 -10.57 -11.27 -21.88
CA GLU A 390 -11.57 -10.70 -21.00
C GLU A 390 -12.98 -11.19 -21.41
N HIS A 391 -13.90 -11.27 -20.45
CA HIS A 391 -15.29 -11.71 -20.68
C HIS A 391 -16.15 -10.60 -21.30
#